data_AF-A0ABD5PB22-F1
#
_entry.id   AF-A0ABD5PB22-F1
#
_cell.length_a   1.000
_cell.length_b   1.000
_cell.length_c   1.000
_cell.angle_alpha   90.00
_cell.angle_beta   90.00
_cell.angle_gamma   90.00
#
_symmetry.space_group_name_H-M   'P 1'
#
loop_
_entity.id
_entity.type
_entity.pdbx_description
1 polymer ?
#
loop_
_entity_poly.entity_id
_entity_poly.type
_entity_poly.pdbx_seq_one_letter_code
_entity_poly.pdbx_strand_id
1 'polypeptide(L)'
;MSHAVNGDGDPGVPPAPSGAAARSTASDTSAPDAAETADAATVTVWRSTAGHDSVTVFLERKHACRQLVDYATEELRRLLVGLPTGTTLTVRMEPVVGRGDGWRVTGVP
;
A
#
# COMPACT_ATOMS: atom_id res chain seq x y z
N MET A 1 -20.93 38.76 -56.68
CA MET A 1 -20.71 38.12 -58.00
C MET A 1 -19.40 37.35 -57.94
N SER A 2 -19.34 36.24 -58.68
CA SER A 2 -18.22 35.31 -58.89
C SER A 2 -18.27 34.02 -58.07
N HIS A 3 -18.75 33.02 -58.80
CA HIS A 3 -18.67 31.58 -58.61
C HIS A 3 -17.22 31.06 -58.64
N ALA A 4 -16.98 29.93 -57.95
CA ALA A 4 -16.36 28.68 -58.45
C ALA A 4 -16.07 27.79 -57.20
N VAL A 5 -16.65 26.61 -56.95
CA VAL A 5 -16.88 25.35 -57.70
C VAL A 5 -15.63 24.49 -57.91
N ASN A 6 -15.76 23.22 -57.50
CA ASN A 6 -14.92 22.02 -57.70
C ASN A 6 -13.78 21.80 -56.68
N GLY A 7 -13.52 20.61 -56.14
CA GLY A 7 -14.02 19.24 -56.36
C GLY A 7 -13.57 18.39 -55.16
N ASP A 8 -14.36 17.40 -54.75
CA ASP A 8 -14.18 15.98 -55.12
C ASP A 8 -12.82 15.42 -54.65
N GLY A 9 -12.84 14.54 -53.64
CA GLY A 9 -11.65 13.85 -53.16
C GLY A 9 -11.71 13.27 -51.74
N ASP A 10 -12.75 12.51 -51.39
CA ASP A 10 -12.60 11.40 -50.43
C ASP A 10 -12.54 10.13 -51.30
N PRO A 11 -11.49 9.27 -51.23
CA PRO A 11 -11.34 8.39 -50.07
C PRO A 11 -9.90 8.00 -49.72
N GLY A 12 -9.60 7.91 -48.43
CA GLY A 12 -8.26 7.49 -48.01
C GLY A 12 -8.18 7.05 -46.56
N VAL A 13 -9.04 6.12 -46.15
CA VAL A 13 -8.89 5.40 -44.88
C VAL A 13 -7.57 4.62 -44.93
N PRO A 14 -6.56 4.90 -44.09
CA PRO A 14 -5.44 4.00 -43.95
C PRO A 14 -5.90 2.72 -43.22
N PRO A 15 -5.39 1.54 -43.61
CA PRO A 15 -5.82 0.27 -43.04
C PRO A 15 -5.47 0.16 -41.55
N ALA A 16 -6.35 -0.52 -40.82
CA ALA A 16 -6.12 -0.94 -39.44
C ALA A 16 -4.79 -1.72 -39.30
N PRO A 17 -4.05 -1.58 -38.19
CA PRO A 17 -2.93 -2.47 -37.91
C PRO A 17 -3.46 -3.88 -37.63
N SER A 18 -3.32 -4.75 -38.62
CA SER A 18 -3.40 -6.21 -38.45
C SER A 18 -2.13 -6.66 -37.74
N GLY A 19 -2.12 -6.51 -36.42
CA GLY A 19 -1.09 -6.96 -35.51
C GLY A 19 -1.62 -8.08 -34.62
N ALA A 20 -1.91 -9.24 -35.23
CA ALA A 20 -2.02 -10.49 -34.51
C ALA A 20 -0.62 -10.85 -33.97
N ALA A 21 -0.33 -10.41 -32.75
CA ALA A 21 0.73 -10.97 -31.93
C ALA A 21 0.08 -11.54 -30.68
N ALA A 22 0.30 -12.84 -30.51
CA ALA A 22 -0.24 -13.71 -29.48
C ALA A 22 -0.35 -13.03 -28.11
N ARG A 23 -1.58 -12.92 -27.59
CA ARG A 23 -1.78 -12.80 -26.15
C ARG A 23 -1.49 -14.18 -25.59
N SER A 24 -0.27 -14.35 -25.09
CA SER A 24 0.05 -15.44 -24.18
C SER A 24 -0.96 -15.39 -23.04
N THR A 25 -1.95 -16.28 -23.09
CA THR A 25 -2.77 -16.63 -21.95
C THR A 25 -1.88 -17.42 -21.00
N ALA A 26 -1.04 -16.70 -20.26
CA ALA A 26 -0.65 -17.20 -18.96
C ALA A 26 -1.93 -17.18 -18.13
N SER A 27 -2.53 -18.36 -17.98
CA SER A 27 -3.40 -18.67 -16.87
C SER A 27 -2.57 -18.50 -15.59
N ASP A 28 -2.43 -17.26 -15.14
CA ASP A 28 -2.11 -17.01 -13.75
C ASP A 28 -3.44 -17.18 -13.02
N THR A 29 -3.59 -18.37 -12.46
CA THR A 29 -4.55 -18.71 -11.43
C THR A 29 -4.78 -17.48 -10.55
N SER A 30 -5.94 -16.84 -10.71
CA SER A 30 -6.50 -15.99 -9.66
C SER A 30 -6.75 -16.89 -8.46
N ALA A 31 -5.70 -17.07 -7.66
CA ALA A 31 -5.86 -17.37 -6.25
C ALA A 31 -6.64 -16.19 -5.66
N PRO A 32 -7.63 -16.44 -4.79
CA PRO A 32 -8.29 -15.35 -4.10
C PRO A 32 -7.24 -14.56 -3.33
N ASP A 33 -7.35 -13.25 -3.48
CA ASP A 33 -6.73 -12.15 -2.75
C ASP A 33 -6.75 -12.41 -1.22
N ALA A 34 -5.90 -13.32 -0.75
CA ALA A 34 -5.68 -13.65 0.66
C ALA A 34 -4.42 -12.97 1.20
N ALA A 35 -3.96 -11.94 0.48
CA ALA A 35 -2.76 -11.17 0.77
C ALA A 35 -3.01 -9.70 0.45
N GLU A 36 -4.10 -9.12 0.98
CA GLU A 36 -4.05 -7.73 1.46
C GLU A 36 -3.02 -7.71 2.60
N THR A 37 -1.77 -7.77 2.17
CA THR A 37 -0.58 -8.03 2.95
C THR A 37 -0.47 -6.84 3.88
N ALA A 38 -0.63 -7.05 5.19
CA ALA A 38 -0.45 -6.05 6.24
C ALA A 38 0.48 -4.91 5.79
N ASP A 39 -0.11 -3.82 5.29
CA ASP A 39 0.58 -2.82 4.47
C ASP A 39 1.75 -2.27 5.28
N ALA A 40 2.95 -2.35 4.70
CA ALA A 40 4.16 -1.90 5.38
C ALA A 40 4.04 -0.38 5.64
N ALA A 41 3.83 -0.03 6.90
CA ALA A 41 3.62 1.33 7.34
C ALA A 41 4.93 1.92 7.88
N THR A 42 5.34 3.05 7.32
CA THR A 42 6.39 3.87 7.93
C THR A 42 5.79 4.58 9.14
N VAL A 43 6.37 4.30 10.31
CA VAL A 43 5.92 4.84 11.58
C VAL A 43 7.07 5.44 12.36
N THR A 44 6.77 6.52 13.07
CA THR A 44 7.71 7.21 13.97
C THR A 44 7.30 6.91 15.41
N VAL A 45 8.22 6.35 16.20
CA VAL A 45 8.00 6.05 17.63
C VAL A 45 7.83 7.37 18.37
N TRP A 46 6.66 7.63 18.94
CA TRP A 46 6.41 8.89 19.62
C TRP A 46 6.53 8.77 21.13
N ARG A 47 5.96 7.71 21.72
CA ARG A 47 6.05 7.47 23.16
C ARG A 47 6.17 5.97 23.41
N SER A 48 7.36 5.53 23.80
CA SER A 48 7.53 4.25 24.48
C SER A 48 7.33 4.51 25.98
N THR A 49 6.18 4.13 26.53
CA THR A 49 5.97 4.19 27.98
C THR A 49 6.72 3.01 28.59
N ALA A 50 7.92 3.25 29.11
CA ALA A 50 8.64 2.26 29.91
C ALA A 50 7.70 1.71 31.00
N GLY A 51 7.27 0.46 30.86
CA GLY A 51 6.43 -0.24 31.85
C GLY A 51 5.01 -0.59 31.41
N HIS A 52 4.50 -0.04 30.30
CA HIS A 52 3.25 -0.51 29.69
C HIS A 52 3.59 -0.94 28.28
N ASP A 53 3.31 -2.21 27.93
CA ASP A 53 3.65 -2.86 26.65
C ASP A 53 3.05 -2.22 25.38
N SER A 54 2.49 -1.04 25.52
CA SER A 54 2.02 -0.24 24.42
C SER A 54 3.04 0.79 23.97
N VAL A 55 3.25 0.86 22.64
CA VAL A 55 4.05 1.90 22.01
C VAL A 55 3.13 2.77 21.16
N THR A 56 3.16 4.08 21.39
CA THR A 56 2.45 5.02 20.50
C THR A 56 3.35 5.36 19.32
N VAL A 57 2.82 5.12 18.12
CA VAL A 57 3.51 5.40 16.86
C VAL A 57 2.71 6.38 16.01
N PHE A 58 3.41 7.26 15.31
CA PHE A 58 2.83 8.17 14.33
C PHE A 58 2.99 7.57 12.93
N LEU A 59 1.89 7.36 12.22
CA LEU A 59 1.89 6.88 10.84
C LEU A 59 2.10 8.06 9.91
N GLU A 60 3.25 8.11 9.25
CA GLU A 60 3.62 9.21 8.33
C GLU A 60 2.59 9.36 7.20
N ARG A 61 2.19 8.25 6.55
CA ARG A 61 1.27 8.28 5.41
C ARG A 61 -0.14 8.77 5.75
N LYS A 62 -0.62 8.45 6.95
CA LYS A 62 -2.00 8.76 7.38
C LYS A 62 -2.07 9.97 8.30
N HIS A 63 -0.92 10.57 8.63
CA HIS A 63 -0.79 11.64 9.63
C HIS A 63 -1.58 11.33 10.91
N ALA A 64 -1.54 10.08 11.37
CA ALA A 64 -2.39 9.57 12.44
C ALA A 64 -1.56 8.86 13.50
N CYS A 65 -1.93 9.02 14.77
CA CYS A 65 -1.31 8.29 15.86
C CYS A 65 -2.04 6.98 16.10
N ARG A 66 -1.29 5.88 16.24
CA ARG A 66 -1.83 4.56 16.57
C ARG A 66 -1.12 4.00 17.79
N GLN A 67 -1.83 3.17 18.54
CA GLN A 67 -1.28 2.48 19.68
C GLN A 67 -0.97 1.04 19.29
N LEU A 68 0.31 0.69 19.29
CA LEU A 68 0.75 -0.70 19.22
C LEU A 68 0.46 -1.33 20.56
N VAL A 69 -0.36 -2.37 20.57
CA VAL A 69 -0.84 -3.02 21.81
C VAL A 69 -0.57 -4.51 21.81
N ASP A 70 -0.20 -5.05 20.64
CA ASP A 70 0.10 -6.47 20.44
C ASP A 70 1.25 -6.60 19.43
N TYR A 71 1.96 -7.73 19.50
CA TYR A 71 3.14 -8.01 18.68
C TYR A 71 3.12 -9.49 18.31
N ALA A 72 3.45 -9.80 17.05
CA ALA A 72 3.53 -11.18 16.59
C ALA A 72 4.63 -11.98 17.29
N THR A 73 5.70 -11.31 17.74
CA THR A 73 6.80 -11.95 18.49
C THR A 73 7.27 -11.06 19.63
N GLU A 74 7.80 -11.71 20.67
CA GLU A 74 8.43 -11.02 21.80
C GLU A 74 9.68 -10.23 21.38
N GLU A 75 10.37 -10.67 20.32
CA GLU A 75 11.53 -9.96 19.77
C GLU A 75 11.13 -8.62 19.16
N LEU A 76 10.04 -8.58 18.39
CA LEU A 76 9.47 -7.33 17.85
C LEU A 76 9.04 -6.38 18.97
N ARG A 77 8.40 -6.92 20.02
CA ARG A 77 8.05 -6.14 21.20
C ARG A 77 9.29 -5.51 21.84
N ARG A 78 10.33 -6.30 22.12
CA ARG A 78 11.58 -5.80 22.72
C ARG A 78 12.26 -4.74 21.85
N LEU A 79 12.31 -4.97 20.54
CA LEU A 79 12.88 -4.02 19.59
C LEU A 79 12.14 -2.69 19.67
N LEU A 80 10.82 -2.70 19.48
CA LEU A 80 10.00 -1.48 19.42
C LEU A 80 9.93 -0.72 20.75
N VAL A 81 9.82 -1.43 21.87
CA VAL A 81 9.83 -0.83 23.21
C VAL A 81 11.20 -0.21 23.52
N GLY A 82 12.28 -0.82 23.03
CA GLY A 82 13.65 -0.34 23.21
C GLY A 82 14.05 0.82 22.29
N LEU A 83 13.26 1.14 21.26
CA LEU A 83 13.58 2.24 20.36
C LEU A 83 13.40 3.60 21.06
N PRO A 84 14.33 4.55 20.84
CA PRO A 84 14.15 5.90 21.33
C PRO A 84 12.99 6.58 20.59
N THR A 85 12.27 7.46 21.30
CA THR A 85 11.31 8.37 20.69
C THR A 85 11.96 9.17 19.56
N GLY A 86 11.25 9.30 18.45
CA GLY A 86 11.71 9.92 17.21
C GLY A 86 12.27 8.92 16.20
N THR A 87 12.41 7.63 16.57
CA THR A 87 12.87 6.62 15.60
C THR A 87 11.80 6.34 14.57
N THR A 88 12.11 6.55 13.30
CA THR A 88 11.26 6.16 12.17
C THR A 88 11.69 4.80 11.66
N LEU A 89 10.73 3.90 11.51
CA LEU A 89 10.93 2.57 10.93
C LEU A 89 9.71 2.12 10.13
N THR A 90 9.94 1.18 9.23
CA THR A 90 8.85 0.52 8.50
C THR A 90 8.46 -0.75 9.24
N VAL A 91 7.18 -0.93 9.51
CA VAL A 91 6.63 -2.12 10.16
C VAL A 91 5.38 -2.59 9.43
N ARG A 92 5.12 -3.89 9.45
CA ARG A 92 3.84 -4.46 9.06
C ARG A 92 2.95 -4.50 10.30
N MET A 93 1.71 -4.03 10.16
CA MET A 93 0.77 -3.98 11.25
C MET A 93 -0.65 -4.27 10.79
N GLU A 94 -1.43 -4.88 11.67
CA GLU A 94 -2.84 -5.21 11.46
C GLU A 94 -3.70 -4.61 12.58
N PRO A 95 -4.94 -4.18 12.29
CA PRO A 95 -5.84 -3.68 13.32
C PRO A 95 -6.27 -4.82 14.26
N VAL A 96 -6.29 -4.56 15.57
CA VAL A 96 -6.79 -5.53 16.56
C VAL A 96 -8.31 -5.43 16.61
N VAL A 97 -9.00 -6.50 16.22
CA VAL A 97 -10.46 -6.56 16.27
C VAL A 97 -10.94 -6.31 17.70
N GLY A 98 -11.87 -5.36 17.87
CA GLY A 98 -12.41 -4.98 19.18
C GLY A 98 -11.65 -3.86 19.90
N ARG A 99 -10.51 -3.38 19.39
CA ARG A 99 -9.85 -2.14 19.83
C ARG A 99 -9.75 -1.16 18.66
N GLY A 100 -10.59 -0.10 18.68
CA GLY A 100 -10.67 0.88 17.59
C GLY A 100 -9.32 1.51 17.18
N ASP A 101 -8.42 1.70 18.14
CA ASP A 101 -7.10 2.31 17.90
C ASP A 101 -5.92 1.37 18.22
N GLY A 102 -6.21 0.10 18.50
CA GLY A 102 -5.21 -0.91 18.82
C GLY A 102 -4.70 -1.58 17.56
N TRP A 103 -3.38 -1.60 17.40
CA TRP A 103 -2.71 -2.24 16.29
C TRP A 103 -1.74 -3.31 16.79
N ARG A 104 -1.65 -4.39 16.02
CA ARG A 104 -0.72 -5.49 16.22
C ARG A 104 0.40 -5.37 15.22
N VAL A 105 1.65 -5.42 15.67
CA VAL A 105 2.80 -5.48 14.76
C VAL A 105 3.04 -6.91 14.35
N THR A 106 2.99 -7.19 13.04
CA THR A 106 3.18 -8.54 12.49
C THR A 106 4.60 -8.78 11.99
N GLY A 107 5.37 -7.72 11.74
CA GLY A 107 6.77 -7.84 11.32
C GLY A 107 7.44 -6.51 11.05
N VAL A 108 8.75 -6.58 10.82
CA VAL A 108 9.52 -5.58 10.08
C VAL A 108 9.84 -6.17 8.70
N PRO A 109 9.90 -5.36 7.63
CA PRO A 109 10.30 -5.85 6.31
C PRO A 109 11.72 -6.40 6.30
#